data_AF-A0A3D3BLQ2-F1
#
_entry.id   AF-A0A3D3BLQ2-F1
#
_cell.length_a   1.000
_cell.length_b   1.000
_cell.length_c   1.000
_cell.angle_alpha   90.00
_cell.angle_beta   90.00
_cell.angle_gamma   90.00
#
_symmetry.space_group_name_H-M   'P 1'
#
loop_
_entity.id
_entity.type
_entity.pdbx_description
1 polymer ?
#
loop_
_entity_poly.entity_id
_entity_poly.type
_entity_poly.pdbx_seq_one_letter_code
_entity_poly.pdbx_strand_id
1 'polypeptide(L)'
;MSNPWDILILGCGRLGGNLKTQLESEKFRVLGVRRSQVEHDATFLSLDLDLSESWNRLANLPLSENAVIVAIVTPDVRTEDAYRRRYVGVSARLRY
;
A
#
# COMPACT_ATOMS: atom_id res chain seq x y z
N MET A 1 -6.82 13.35 -18.92
CA MET A 1 -6.55 11.97 -18.46
C MET A 1 -5.70 12.09 -17.22
N SER A 2 -6.13 11.51 -16.09
CA SER A 2 -5.30 11.50 -14.88
C SER A 2 -4.01 10.75 -15.17
N ASN A 3 -2.93 11.39 -14.80
CA ASN A 3 -1.59 10.94 -15.13
C ASN A 3 -1.33 9.65 -14.28
N PRO A 4 -0.75 8.55 -14.80
CA PRO A 4 -0.70 7.24 -14.11
C PRO A 4 0.25 7.21 -12.91
N TRP A 5 0.04 6.32 -11.94
CA TRP A 5 0.92 6.15 -10.78
C TRP A 5 2.12 5.26 -11.09
N ASP A 6 3.31 5.67 -10.64
CA ASP A 6 4.54 4.90 -10.81
C ASP A 6 4.70 3.87 -9.69
N ILE A 7 4.25 4.22 -8.48
CA ILE A 7 4.40 3.38 -7.29
C ILE A 7 3.10 3.38 -6.49
N LEU A 8 2.66 2.19 -6.08
CA LEU A 8 1.54 2.00 -5.18
C LEU A 8 2.03 1.38 -3.87
N ILE A 9 1.83 2.08 -2.75
CA ILE A 9 2.21 1.58 -1.41
C ILE A 9 0.95 1.10 -0.68
N LEU A 10 0.82 -0.21 -0.50
CA LEU A 10 -0.25 -0.83 0.28
C LEU A 10 0.17 -0.94 1.75
N GLY A 11 -0.56 -0.30 2.67
CA GLY A 11 -0.16 -0.24 4.09
C GLY A 11 0.74 0.95 4.41
N CYS A 12 0.29 2.15 4.04
CA CYS A 12 1.01 3.41 4.18
C CYS A 12 0.88 4.02 5.60
N GLY A 13 1.23 3.23 6.62
CA GLY A 13 1.41 3.71 7.99
C GLY A 13 2.70 4.51 8.15
N ARG A 14 3.34 4.49 9.33
CA ARG A 14 4.58 5.26 9.56
C ARG A 14 5.72 4.89 8.59
N LEU A 15 5.98 3.60 8.40
CA LEU A 15 7.06 3.15 7.50
C LEU A 15 6.74 3.47 6.05
N GLY A 16 5.52 3.16 5.59
CA GLY A 16 5.11 3.46 4.22
C GLY A 16 5.02 4.95 3.93
N GLY A 17 4.59 5.76 4.90
CA GLY A 17 4.59 7.22 4.78
C GLY A 17 5.99 7.79 4.61
N ASN A 18 6.96 7.33 5.41
CA ASN A 18 8.36 7.74 5.27
C ASN A 18 8.93 7.34 3.89
N LEU A 19 8.67 6.11 3.45
CA LEU A 19 9.09 5.65 2.13
C LEU A 19 8.47 6.49 1.00
N LYS A 20 7.17 6.75 1.09
CA LYS A 20 6.43 7.60 0.15
C LYS A 20 7.11 8.97 0.01
N THR A 21 7.38 9.65 1.13
CA THR A 21 8.02 10.98 1.12
C THR A 21 9.38 10.96 0.40
N GLN A 22 10.20 9.94 0.63
CA GLN A 22 11.50 9.80 -0.03
C GLN A 22 11.34 9.57 -1.54
N LEU A 23 10.43 8.68 -1.95
CA LEU A 23 10.17 8.42 -3.37
C LEU A 23 9.60 9.63 -4.09
N GLU A 24 8.76 10.43 -3.44
CA GLU A 24 8.25 11.68 -4.01
C GLU A 24 9.33 12.75 -4.13
N SER A 25 10.32 12.79 -3.22
CA SER A 25 11.48 13.69 -3.38
C SER A 25 12.33 13.32 -4.60
N GLU A 26 12.37 12.03 -4.96
CA GLU A 26 12.96 11.50 -6.20
C GLU A 26 12.04 11.68 -7.43
N LYS A 27 10.93 12.43 -7.30
CA LYS A 27 9.97 12.77 -8.35
C LYS A 27 9.13 11.60 -8.88
N PHE A 28 9.11 10.45 -8.21
CA PHE A 28 8.15 9.39 -8.51
C PHE A 28 6.73 9.80 -8.11
N ARG A 29 5.75 9.31 -8.86
CA ARG A 29 4.34 9.53 -8.54
C ARG A 29 3.83 8.36 -7.72
N VAL A 30 3.66 8.61 -6.43
CA VAL A 30 3.37 7.59 -5.44
C VAL A 30 1.97 7.73 -4.89
N LEU A 31 1.18 6.65 -4.94
CA LEU A 31 -0.10 6.56 -4.24
C LEU A 31 0.07 5.74 -2.96
N GLY A 32 -0.22 6.35 -1.81
CA GLY A 32 -0.21 5.66 -0.52
C GLY A 32 -1.61 5.18 -0.12
N VAL A 33 -1.77 3.90 0.20
CA VAL A 33 -3.04 3.33 0.68
C VAL A 33 -2.98 3.05 2.17
N ARG A 34 -3.91 3.62 2.94
CA ARG A 34 -4.01 3.42 4.40
C ARG A 34 -5.47 3.49 4.84
N ARG A 35 -5.80 2.93 6.01
CA ARG A 35 -7.19 2.92 6.52
C ARG A 35 -7.71 4.31 6.87
N SER A 36 -6.86 5.14 7.48
CA SER A 36 -7.22 6.49 7.92
C SER A 36 -7.00 7.52 6.83
N GLN A 37 -7.97 8.40 6.62
CA GLN A 37 -7.83 9.52 5.68
C GLN A 37 -6.68 10.46 6.10
N VAL A 38 -5.97 10.99 5.12
CA VAL A 38 -5.03 12.12 5.29
C VAL A 38 -5.72 13.33 4.69
N GLU A 39 -5.99 14.32 5.52
CA GLU A 39 -6.66 15.54 5.06
C GLU A 39 -5.75 16.30 4.09
N HIS A 40 -6.37 16.86 3.04
CA HIS A 40 -5.72 17.71 2.04
C HIS A 40 -4.57 17.07 1.23
N ASP A 41 -4.39 15.74 1.27
CA ASP A 41 -3.41 15.04 0.45
C ASP A 41 -4.07 14.01 -0.47
N ALA A 42 -4.22 14.38 -1.75
CA ALA A 42 -4.82 13.54 -2.78
C ALA A 42 -3.93 12.35 -3.21
N THR A 43 -2.68 12.31 -2.75
CA THR A 43 -1.76 11.18 -2.98
C THR A 43 -1.91 10.07 -1.92
N PHE A 44 -2.88 10.22 -1.02
CA PHE A 44 -3.34 9.14 -0.15
C PHE A 44 -4.74 8.68 -0.52
N LEU A 45 -4.91 7.36 -0.54
CA LEU A 45 -6.19 6.70 -0.73
C LEU A 45 -6.60 6.01 0.58
N SER A 46 -7.75 6.41 1.11
CA SER A 46 -8.30 5.80 2.33
C SER A 46 -9.06 4.51 1.97
N LEU A 47 -8.45 3.36 2.26
CA LEU A 47 -9.08 2.04 2.03
C LEU A 47 -8.72 1.06 3.14
N ASP A 48 -9.67 0.17 3.42
CA ASP A 48 -9.43 -1.01 4.24
C ASP A 48 -9.12 -2.22 3.36
N LEU A 49 -7.85 -2.63 3.36
CA LEU A 49 -7.34 -3.71 2.50
C LEU A 49 -7.82 -5.10 2.91
N ASP A 50 -8.53 -5.21 4.04
CA ASP A 50 -9.19 -6.46 4.44
C ASP A 50 -10.56 -6.64 3.73
N LEU A 51 -11.08 -5.60 3.07
CA LEU A 51 -12.35 -5.64 2.33
C LEU A 51 -12.12 -5.90 0.83
N SER A 52 -12.88 -6.82 0.24
CA SER A 52 -12.80 -7.15 -1.19
C SER A 52 -13.09 -5.95 -2.10
N GLU A 53 -14.00 -5.07 -1.72
CA GLU A 53 -14.33 -3.86 -2.49
C GLU A 53 -13.14 -2.92 -2.67
N SER A 54 -12.26 -2.82 -1.66
CA SER A 54 -11.03 -2.04 -1.77
C SER A 54 -10.15 -2.54 -2.91
N TRP A 55 -10.07 -3.86 -3.10
CA TRP A 55 -9.29 -4.46 -4.18
C TRP A 55 -9.90 -4.18 -5.55
N ASN A 56 -11.24 -4.19 -5.67
CA ASN A 56 -11.91 -3.79 -6.91
C ASN A 56 -11.58 -2.34 -7.28
N ARG A 57 -11.52 -1.43 -6.30
CA ARG A 57 -11.14 -0.04 -6.54
C ARG A 57 -9.66 0.10 -6.93
N LEU A 58 -8.76 -0.67 -6.29
CA LEU A 58 -7.34 -0.69 -6.62
C LEU A 58 -7.07 -1.22 -8.03
N ALA A 59 -7.80 -2.26 -8.46
CA ALA A 59 -7.68 -2.86 -9.79
C ALA A 59 -8.01 -1.89 -10.94
N ASN A 60 -8.77 -0.83 -10.65
CA ASN A 60 -9.14 0.20 -11.62
C ASN A 60 -8.26 1.47 -11.53
N LEU A 61 -7.20 1.47 -10.72
CA LEU A 61 -6.29 2.60 -10.65
C LEU A 61 -5.48 2.74 -11.94
N PRO A 62 -5.26 3.97 -12.42
CA PRO A 62 -4.37 4.19 -13.56
C PRO A 62 -2.93 4.01 -13.09
N LEU A 63 -2.37 2.83 -13.33
CA LEU A 63 -0.95 2.53 -13.08
C LEU A 63 -0.13 2.70 -14.36
N SER A 64 1.13 3.06 -14.21
CA SER A 64 2.09 3.05 -15.32
C SER A 64 2.39 1.60 -15.74
N GLU A 65 2.90 1.40 -16.95
CA GLU A 65 3.25 0.08 -17.48
C GLU A 65 4.25 -0.67 -16.59
N ASN A 66 5.18 0.06 -15.97
CA ASN A 66 6.24 -0.49 -15.10
C ASN A 66 5.98 -0.17 -13.62
N ALA A 67 4.71 -0.05 -13.22
CA ALA A 67 4.37 0.33 -11.86
C ALA A 67 4.91 -0.68 -10.83
N VAL A 68 5.46 -0.16 -9.74
CA VAL A 68 5.95 -0.96 -8.62
C VAL A 68 4.91 -0.95 -7.50
N ILE A 69 4.49 -2.14 -7.08
CA ILE A 69 3.57 -2.31 -5.94
C ILE A 69 4.38 -2.74 -4.71
N VAL A 70 4.35 -1.92 -3.66
CA VAL A 70 5.02 -2.21 -2.39
C VAL A 70 3.98 -2.50 -1.32
N ALA A 71 3.92 -3.74 -0.85
CA ALA A 71 3.03 -4.13 0.23
C ALA A 71 3.75 -4.14 1.58
N ILE A 72 3.43 -3.15 2.42
CA ILE A 72 3.94 -3.03 3.79
C ILE A 72 2.88 -3.54 4.75
N VAL A 73 2.96 -4.84 5.02
CA VAL A 73 2.06 -5.51 5.95
C VAL A 73 2.63 -5.50 7.35
N THR A 74 1.87 -5.00 8.32
CA THR A 74 2.16 -5.12 9.76
C THR A 74 0.96 -5.81 10.42
N PRO A 75 1.15 -6.71 11.40
CA PRO A 75 0.02 -7.23 12.18
C PRO A 75 -0.66 -6.10 12.96
N ASP A 76 -1.98 -6.22 13.18
CA ASP A 76 -2.75 -5.24 13.95
C ASP A 76 -2.30 -5.14 15.42
N VAL A 77 -1.75 -6.24 15.96
CA VAL A 77 -1.18 -6.29 17.31
C VAL A 77 0.30 -6.63 17.22
N ARG A 78 1.13 -5.92 17.99
CA ARG A 78 2.59 -6.12 18.03
C ARG A 78 2.99 -7.21 19.03
N THR A 79 2.53 -8.44 18.82
CA THR A 79 2.98 -9.62 19.58
C THR A 79 3.71 -10.60 18.67
N GLU A 80 4.58 -11.43 19.24
CA GLU A 80 5.28 -12.48 18.49
C GLU A 80 4.30 -13.37 17.71
N ASP A 81 3.21 -13.80 18.34
CA ASP A 81 2.18 -14.62 17.69
C ASP A 81 1.49 -13.93 16.51
N ALA A 82 1.24 -12.62 16.62
CA ALA A 82 0.64 -11.86 15.54
C ALA A 82 1.64 -11.70 14.37
N TYR A 83 2.91 -11.45 14.66
CA TYR A 83 3.98 -11.43 13.66
C TYR A 83 4.17 -12.79 12.98
N ARG A 84 4.19 -13.89 13.75
CA ARG A 84 4.28 -15.25 13.20
C ARG A 84 3.11 -15.54 12.28
N ARG A 85 1.87 -15.28 12.70
CA ARG A 85 0.67 -15.48 11.86
C ARG A 85 0.70 -14.63 10.58
N ARG A 86 1.21 -13.40 10.68
CA ARG A 86 1.25 -12.46 9.55
C ARG A 86 2.39 -12.71 8.57
N TYR A 87 3.54 -13.22 8.99
CA TYR A 87 4.74 -13.35 8.13
C TYR A 87 5.20 -14.78 7.87
N VAL A 88 5.02 -15.71 8.81
CA VAL A 88 5.46 -17.10 8.62
C VAL A 88 4.54 -17.82 7.65
N GLY A 89 5.11 -18.43 6.62
CA GLY A 89 4.38 -19.15 5.58
C GLY A 89 3.70 -18.28 4.52
N VAL A 90 3.87 -16.95 4.56
CA VAL A 90 3.32 -16.04 3.52
C VAL A 90 3.89 -16.36 2.15
N SER A 91 5.19 -16.63 2.05
CA SER A 91 5.82 -17.02 0.79
C SER A 91 5.25 -18.30 0.20
N ALA A 92 4.70 -19.21 1.02
CA ALA A 92 3.99 -20.39 0.53
C ALA A 92 2.58 -20.05 0.03
N ARG A 93 1.90 -19.10 0.67
CA ARG A 93 0.55 -18.63 0.27
C ARG A 93 0.55 -17.79 -1.00
N LEU A 94 1.67 -17.14 -1.33
CA LEU A 94 1.84 -16.34 -2.56
C LEU A 94 2.26 -17.16 -3.79
N ARG A 95 2.44 -18.48 -3.64
CA ARG A 95 2.79 -19.37 -4.77
C ARG A 95 1.56 -19.87 -5.56
N TYR A 96 0.36 -19.53 -5.10
CA TYR A 96 -0.93 -19.88 -5.67
C TYR A 96 -1.77 -18.63 -5.85
#